data_AF-A0A9E3F6Z3-F1
#
_entry.id   AF-A0A9E3F6Z3-F1
#
_cell.length_a   1.000
_cell.length_b   1.000
_cell.length_c   1.000
_cell.angle_alpha   90.00
_cell.angle_beta   90.00
_cell.angle_gamma   90.00
#
_symmetry.space_group_name_H-M   'P 1'
#
loop_
_entity.id
_entity.type
_entity.pdbx_description
1 polymer ?
#
loop_
_entity_poly.entity_id
_entity_poly.type
_entity_poly.pdbx_seq_one_letter_code
_entity_poly.pdbx_strand_id
1 'polypeptide(L)'
;MPLPPTPDYPGHLLVRRVSHAGTFRFRARQLFLSDTLMEEDIALEEVDDGVWSILFYDALIARLDERDWRISGESGENRRGKAGEGADTVSPISPV
;
A
#
# COMPACT_ATOMS: atom_id res chain seq x y z
N MET A 1 10.29 29.33 -7.32
CA MET A 1 10.59 27.92 -6.99
C MET A 1 9.98 27.06 -8.07
N PRO A 2 10.73 26.19 -8.78
CA PRO A 2 10.12 25.28 -9.73
C PRO A 2 9.29 24.22 -9.00
N LEU A 3 8.13 23.87 -9.56
CA LEU A 3 7.29 22.77 -9.07
C LEU A 3 8.07 21.44 -9.27
N PRO A 4 7.96 20.47 -8.33
CA PRO A 4 8.50 19.15 -8.59
C PRO A 4 7.83 18.56 -9.85
N PRO A 5 8.58 17.81 -10.69
CA PRO A 5 8.02 17.17 -11.87
C PRO A 5 6.90 16.22 -11.43
N THR A 6 5.76 16.28 -12.12
CA THR A 6 4.69 15.29 -12.00
C THR A 6 5.28 13.89 -12.21
N PRO A 7 4.94 12.90 -11.38
CA PRO A 7 5.38 11.53 -11.61
C PRO A 7 4.89 11.10 -12.99
N ASP A 8 5.85 10.82 -13.88
CA ASP A 8 5.60 10.21 -15.18
C ASP A 8 5.31 8.74 -14.89
N TYR A 9 4.03 8.43 -14.65
CA TYR A 9 3.60 7.05 -14.66
C TYR A 9 3.62 6.61 -16.12
N PRO A 10 4.45 5.62 -16.49
CA PRO A 10 4.42 5.09 -17.84
C PRO A 10 2.97 4.74 -18.22
N GLY A 11 2.54 5.04 -19.44
CA GLY A 11 1.14 4.89 -19.88
C GLY A 11 0.55 3.47 -19.82
N HIS A 12 1.32 2.48 -19.40
CA HIS A 12 0.84 1.12 -19.07
C HIS A 12 0.30 1.00 -17.63
N LEU A 13 0.56 1.96 -16.75
CA LEU A 13 0.06 1.97 -15.38
C LEU A 13 -1.31 2.65 -15.32
N LEU A 14 -2.26 1.96 -14.73
CA LEU A 14 -3.64 2.43 -14.63
C LEU A 14 -3.87 3.08 -13.27
N VAL A 15 -3.69 4.40 -13.21
CA VAL A 15 -3.89 5.18 -11.99
C VAL A 15 -5.38 5.38 -11.72
N ARG A 16 -5.82 5.13 -10.47
CA ARG A 16 -7.17 5.45 -9.99
C ARG A 16 -7.12 6.17 -8.66
N ARG A 17 -8.10 7.06 -8.46
CA ARG A 17 -8.36 7.66 -7.16
C ARG A 17 -9.25 6.77 -6.30
N VAL A 18 -8.85 6.61 -5.05
CA VAL A 18 -9.67 6.00 -4.01
C VAL A 18 -10.69 7.04 -3.54
N SER A 19 -11.95 6.62 -3.47
CA SER A 19 -13.04 7.46 -2.98
C SER A 19 -12.94 7.65 -1.47
N HIS A 20 -13.64 8.64 -0.93
CA HIS A 20 -13.77 8.85 0.53
C HIS A 20 -14.33 7.64 1.31
N ALA A 21 -14.89 6.62 0.63
CA ALA A 21 -15.32 5.37 1.26
C ALA A 21 -14.22 4.29 1.28
N GLY A 22 -12.97 4.61 0.93
CA GLY A 22 -11.89 3.62 0.82
C GLY A 22 -12.03 2.65 -0.36
N THR A 23 -12.86 3.01 -1.35
CA THR A 23 -13.18 2.17 -2.52
C THR A 23 -12.72 2.82 -3.81
N PHE A 24 -12.37 2.02 -4.81
CA PHE A 24 -11.98 2.50 -6.14
C PHE A 24 -12.76 1.77 -7.23
N ARG A 25 -12.88 2.41 -8.40
CA ARG A 25 -13.52 1.82 -9.58
C ARG A 25 -12.50 1.09 -10.44
N PHE A 26 -12.71 -0.21 -10.61
CA PHE A 26 -11.92 -1.06 -11.49
C PHE A 26 -12.83 -1.72 -12.53
N ARG A 27 -12.59 -1.42 -13.80
CA ARG A 27 -13.45 -1.85 -14.93
C ARG A 27 -14.92 -1.52 -14.64
N ALA A 28 -15.78 -2.53 -14.51
CA ALA A 28 -17.21 -2.38 -14.25
C ALA A 28 -17.61 -2.52 -12.76
N ARG A 29 -16.65 -2.65 -11.84
CA ARG A 29 -16.93 -2.90 -10.41
C ARG A 29 -16.26 -1.86 -9.51
N GLN A 30 -16.84 -1.70 -8.33
CA GLN A 30 -16.30 -0.90 -7.24
C GLN A 30 -15.78 -1.85 -6.16
N LEU A 31 -14.49 -1.72 -5.83
CA LEU A 31 -13.81 -2.60 -4.89
C LEU A 31 -13.34 -1.80 -3.68
N PHE A 32 -13.43 -2.40 -2.49
CA PHE A 32 -12.92 -1.82 -1.26
C PHE A 32 -11.43 -2.16 -1.12
N LEU A 33 -10.60 -1.14 -0.95
CA LEU A 33 -9.17 -1.28 -0.72
C LEU A 33 -8.85 -1.13 0.76
N SER A 34 -9.02 0.08 1.29
CA SER A 34 -8.80 0.41 2.69
C SER A 34 -9.35 1.80 3.01
N ASP A 35 -9.79 1.99 4.24
CA ASP A 35 -10.18 3.30 4.80
C ASP A 35 -8.97 4.24 4.94
N THR A 36 -7.77 3.70 5.19
CA THR A 36 -6.57 4.53 5.40
C THR A 36 -6.06 5.22 4.13
N LEU A 37 -6.56 4.83 2.96
CA LEU A 37 -6.18 5.37 1.65
C LEU A 37 -7.29 6.23 1.03
N MET A 38 -8.20 6.77 1.84
CA MET A 38 -9.25 7.68 1.36
C MET A 38 -8.67 8.89 0.61
N GLU A 39 -9.24 9.19 -0.55
CA GLU A 39 -8.88 10.34 -1.39
C GLU A 39 -7.47 10.30 -2.03
N GLU A 40 -6.75 9.20 -1.83
CA GLU A 40 -5.41 9.00 -2.39
C GLU A 40 -5.43 8.40 -3.80
N ASP A 41 -4.36 8.63 -4.57
CA ASP A 41 -4.14 7.99 -5.87
C ASP A 41 -3.34 6.69 -5.73
N ILE A 42 -3.84 5.64 -6.37
CA ILE A 42 -3.18 4.33 -6.45
C ILE A 42 -2.86 4.00 -7.90
N ALA A 43 -1.72 3.36 -8.13
CA ALA A 43 -1.36 2.81 -9.42
C ALA A 43 -1.73 1.33 -9.48
N LEU A 44 -2.34 0.91 -10.59
CA LEU A 44 -2.57 -0.49 -10.88
C LEU A 44 -1.71 -0.94 -12.04
N GLU A 45 -0.92 -1.97 -11.81
CA GLU A 45 -0.05 -2.59 -12.80
C GLU A 45 -0.53 -4.02 -13.07
N GLU A 46 -0.87 -4.32 -14.33
CA GLU A 46 -1.15 -5.69 -14.74
C GLU A 46 0.17 -6.46 -14.77
N VAL A 47 0.31 -7.45 -13.89
CA VAL A 47 1.53 -8.27 -13.79
C VAL A 47 1.37 -9.64 -14.42
N ASP A 48 0.13 -10.10 -14.60
CA ASP A 48 -0.24 -11.40 -15.14
C ASP A 48 -1.70 -11.34 -15.65
N ASP A 49 -2.17 -12.37 -16.34
CA ASP A 49 -3.49 -12.41 -16.99
C ASP A 49 -4.63 -12.37 -15.95
N GLY A 50 -5.14 -11.17 -15.70
CA GLY A 50 -6.15 -10.91 -14.69
C GLY A 50 -5.59 -10.72 -13.28
N VAL A 51 -4.27 -10.53 -13.11
CA VAL A 51 -3.66 -10.21 -11.81
C VAL A 51 -3.06 -8.81 -11.84
N TRP A 52 -3.46 -7.98 -10.88
CA TRP A 52 -3.11 -6.57 -10.82
C TRP A 52 -2.39 -6.25 -9.50
N SER A 53 -1.18 -5.69 -9.57
CA SER A 53 -0.53 -5.03 -8.43
C SER A 53 -1.23 -3.73 -8.13
N ILE A 54 -1.55 -3.49 -6.85
CA ILE A 54 -1.97 -2.20 -6.36
C ILE A 54 -0.78 -1.56 -5.65
N LEU A 55 -0.28 -0.49 -6.24
CA LEU A 55 0.87 0.29 -5.77
C LEU A 55 0.37 1.62 -5.21
N PHE A 56 0.86 1.99 -4.04
CA PHE A 56 0.72 3.33 -3.49
C PHE A 56 2.06 4.03 -3.56
N TYR A 57 2.17 5.04 -4.43
CA TYR A 57 3.44 5.60 -4.88
C TYR A 57 4.36 4.53 -5.48
N ASP A 58 5.33 4.03 -4.71
CA ASP A 58 6.30 2.99 -5.10
C ASP A 58 6.13 1.70 -4.28
N ALA A 59 5.19 1.69 -3.32
CA ALA A 59 4.98 0.57 -2.41
C ALA A 59 3.85 -0.34 -2.89
N LEU A 60 4.15 -1.63 -3.09
CA LEU A 60 3.12 -2.65 -3.30
C LEU A 60 2.35 -2.86 -1.99
N ILE A 61 1.05 -2.56 -2.01
CA ILE A 61 0.19 -2.67 -0.82
C ILE A 61 -0.80 -3.82 -0.91
N ALA A 62 -1.18 -4.21 -2.13
CA ALA A 62 -2.13 -5.29 -2.34
C ALA A 62 -2.04 -5.86 -3.76
N ARG A 63 -2.64 -7.03 -3.96
CA ARG A 63 -2.88 -7.66 -5.26
C ARG A 63 -4.38 -7.81 -5.47
N LEU A 64 -4.85 -7.49 -6.67
CA LEU A 64 -6.21 -7.72 -7.12
C LEU A 64 -6.21 -8.86 -8.14
N ASP A 65 -6.93 -9.92 -7.83
CA ASP A 65 -7.32 -10.93 -8.81
C ASP A 65 -8.63 -10.52 -9.47
N GLU A 66 -8.63 -10.31 -10.79
CA GLU A 66 -9.79 -9.90 -11.58
C GLU A 66 -10.78 -11.04 -11.81
N ARG A 67 -10.31 -12.30 -11.82
CA ARG A 67 -11.15 -13.48 -12.07
C ARG A 67 -12.08 -13.71 -10.88
N ASP A 68 -11.54 -13.61 -9.67
CA ASP A 68 -12.25 -13.78 -8.40
C ASP A 68 -12.70 -12.45 -7.76
N TRP A 69 -12.25 -11.31 -8.29
CA TRP A 69 -12.48 -9.97 -7.75
C TRP A 69 -12.06 -9.83 -6.29
N ARG A 70 -10.94 -10.48 -5.95
CA ARG A 70 -10.44 -10.58 -4.59
C ARG A 70 -9.19 -9.73 -4.44
N ILE A 71 -9.18 -8.90 -3.40
CA ILE A 71 -8.01 -8.14 -3.00
C ILE A 71 -7.33 -8.87 -1.85
N SER A 72 -6.08 -9.25 -2.05
CA SER A 72 -5.20 -9.77 -1.00
C SER A 72 -4.21 -8.66 -0.62
N GLY A 73 -4.29 -8.21 0.62
CA GLY A 73 -3.30 -7.26 1.16
C GLY A 73 -1.93 -7.93 1.24
N GLU A 74 -0.92 -7.23 0.75
CA GLU A 74 0.46 -7.62 0.98
C GLU A 74 0.84 -7.03 2.34
N SER A 75 0.60 -7.78 3.42
CA SER A 75 1.05 -7.41 4.76
C SER A 75 2.54 -7.13 4.66
N GLY A 76 2.93 -5.86 4.76
CA GLY A 76 4.30 -5.37 4.54
C GLY A 76 5.30 -5.94 5.52
N GLU A 77 5.63 -7.21 5.39
CA GLU A 77 6.82 -7.81 5.96
C GLU A 77 7.92 -7.66 4.91
N ASN A 78 8.71 -6.58 5.03
CA ASN A 78 10.16 -6.50 4.75
C ASN A 78 10.61 -5.13 4.19
N ARG A 79 10.98 -4.22 5.12
CA ARG A 79 12.21 -3.40 5.16
C ARG A 79 12.00 -2.00 5.79
N ARG A 80 11.87 -1.92 7.12
CA ARG A 80 12.54 -0.89 7.95
C ARG A 80 12.35 -1.19 9.44
N GLY A 81 13.46 -1.26 10.18
CA GLY A 81 13.48 -1.38 11.65
C GLY A 81 14.56 -2.30 12.20
N LYS A 82 15.84 -2.01 11.97
CA LYS A 82 16.91 -2.51 12.85
C LYS A 82 16.83 -1.77 14.19
N ALA A 83 16.87 -2.55 15.28
CA ALA A 83 17.38 -2.24 16.61
C ALA A 83 16.99 -0.90 17.28
N GLY A 84 16.09 -1.01 18.26
CA GLY A 84 16.00 -0.12 19.41
C GLY A 84 15.87 -0.98 20.66
N GLU A 85 16.92 -1.73 20.99
CA GLU A 85 17.04 -2.43 22.27
C GLU A 85 17.37 -1.37 23.33
N GLY A 86 16.34 -0.84 23.96
CA GLY A 86 16.40 -0.06 25.19
C GLY A 86 15.67 -0.82 26.27
N ALA A 87 16.21 -1.98 26.66
CA ALA A 87 15.80 -2.60 27.91
C ALA A 87 16.49 -1.82 29.03
N ASP A 88 15.79 -0.83 29.57
CA ASP A 88 16.12 -0.22 30.84
C ASP A 88 16.27 -1.37 31.85
N THR A 89 17.52 -1.60 32.24
CA THR A 89 17.86 -2.58 33.27
C THR A 89 17.17 -2.11 34.55
N VAL A 90 16.07 -2.77 34.90
CA VAL A 90 15.56 -2.79 36.27
C VAL A 90 16.72 -3.26 37.14
N SER A 91 17.29 -2.33 37.89
CA SER A 91 18.33 -2.63 38.87
C SER A 91 17.74 -3.59 39.91
N PRO A 92 18.35 -4.74 40.19
CA PRO A 92 17.91 -5.58 41.29
C PRO A 92 18.19 -4.85 42.61
N ILE A 93 17.12 -4.65 43.37
CA ILE A 93 17.11 -4.35 44.80
C ILE A 93 18.22 -5.14 45.51
N SER A 94 19.18 -4.43 46.11
CA SER A 94 20.18 -5.03 47.00
C SER A 94 19.52 -5.39 48.33
N PRO A 95 19.64 -6.63 48.84
CA PRO A 95 19.27 -6.93 50.21
C PRO A 95 20.41 -6.48 51.15
N VAL A 96 20.02 -5.92 52.30
CA VAL A 96 20.88 -5.71 53.48
C VAL A 96 20.78 -6.91 54.42
#